data_AF-A0A3P7XHT3-F1
#
_entry.id   AF-A0A3P7XHT3-F1
#
_cell.length_a   1.000
_cell.length_b   1.000
_cell.length_c   1.000
_cell.angle_alpha   90.00
_cell.angle_beta   90.00
_cell.angle_gamma   90.00
#
_symmetry.space_group_name_H-M   'P 1'
#
loop_
_entity.id
_entity.type
_entity.pdbx_description
1 polymer ?
#
loop_
_entity_poly.entity_id
_entity_poly.type
_entity_poly.pdbx_seq_one_letter_code
_entity_poly.pdbx_strand_id
1 'polypeptide(L)'
;MIDHVKNFDRAYEFAERCNDPAVWSLLAHAQLAQGSIKEAIDSYVKASDPSRFQAVSEAASNSGNWEDLVRYLQMARKKARETFIESELAFAYAKTNRLSDLEEFISGPNHANITVVADRCFDQQLYEAAKILYSNVSNYSRLAITLVHLGEYQGSVDAARKANSTRTWKEVCFACVNHNEFRLAQMCGLHIVVHADELGDLINYYEQRGHFDELIQLLEAGLGLERAHMGMFTELAILYSKFKPEKMREHLELFWSRVNIPKVLRAAEQAHLWSELVFLYDKYEEYDNAILTMMSHPTEGWRENHFKDLITRVANVELYYKAIQFYLTYKPLLLNDLLTVLSPRLDHTRAVNFFIKAGHIALVKTYLRSVQQNNANNKSVNEALNDLLIEEEDYQASFMFYIYEVYR
;
A
#
# COMPACT_ATOMS: atom_id res chain seq x y z
N MET A 1 54.18 40.21 -27.23
CA MET A 1 54.61 40.77 -25.92
C MET A 1 54.07 39.99 -24.74
N ILE A 2 52.81 39.52 -24.78
CA ILE A 2 52.18 38.79 -23.67
C ILE A 2 52.82 37.40 -23.41
N ASP A 3 53.17 36.63 -24.46
CA ASP A 3 53.85 35.33 -24.29
C ASP A 3 55.32 35.42 -23.86
N HIS A 4 55.97 36.58 -24.08
CA HIS A 4 57.41 36.73 -23.89
C HIS A 4 57.81 37.51 -22.63
N VAL A 5 56.91 38.31 -22.04
CA VAL A 5 57.27 39.19 -20.91
C VAL A 5 56.61 38.80 -19.58
N LYS A 6 55.55 37.96 -19.57
CA LYS A 6 54.87 37.44 -18.36
C LYS A 6 54.56 38.48 -17.26
N ASN A 7 54.55 39.77 -17.59
CA ASN A 7 54.32 40.85 -16.63
C ASN A 7 52.95 41.47 -16.95
N PHE A 8 51.94 41.00 -16.23
CA PHE A 8 50.53 41.31 -16.48
C PHE A 8 50.16 42.73 -16.08
N ASP A 9 50.81 43.30 -15.07
CA ASP A 9 50.58 44.69 -14.66
C ASP A 9 50.90 45.66 -15.79
N ARG A 10 52.02 45.41 -16.50
CA ARG A 10 52.44 46.22 -17.66
C ARG A 10 51.55 45.99 -18.87
N ALA A 11 51.00 44.79 -19.04
CA ALA A 11 50.07 44.47 -20.11
C ALA A 11 48.67 45.08 -19.82
N TYR A 12 48.27 45.17 -18.56
CA TYR A 12 47.06 45.85 -18.10
C TYR A 12 47.16 47.36 -18.30
N GLU A 13 48.26 47.99 -17.88
CA GLU A 13 48.51 49.43 -18.11
C GLU A 13 48.54 49.76 -19.61
N PHE A 14 49.09 48.86 -20.45
CA PHE A 14 49.08 49.03 -21.89
C PHE A 14 47.67 48.92 -22.48
N ALA A 15 46.89 47.94 -22.03
CA ALA A 15 45.50 47.78 -22.45
C ALA A 15 44.62 48.97 -22.02
N GLU A 16 44.86 49.53 -20.83
CA GLU A 16 44.16 50.72 -20.33
C GLU A 16 44.50 51.98 -21.14
N ARG A 17 45.76 52.13 -21.57
CA ARG A 17 46.19 53.26 -22.40
C ARG A 17 45.72 53.17 -23.85
N CYS A 18 45.70 51.97 -24.43
CA CYS A 18 45.29 51.77 -25.83
C CYS A 18 43.77 51.68 -25.97
N ASN A 19 43.07 51.15 -24.96
CA ASN A 19 41.62 50.94 -24.92
C ASN A 19 41.02 50.25 -26.17
N ASP A 20 41.82 49.42 -26.85
CA ASP A 20 41.41 48.69 -28.04
C ASP A 20 40.79 47.33 -27.65
N PRO A 21 39.60 46.97 -28.15
CA PRO A 21 38.93 45.71 -27.83
C PRO A 21 39.79 44.46 -28.12
N ALA A 22 40.57 44.48 -29.21
CA ALA A 22 41.43 43.36 -29.58
C ALA A 22 42.58 43.11 -28.58
N VAL A 23 43.10 44.19 -27.97
CA VAL A 23 44.18 44.10 -26.97
C VAL A 23 43.63 43.55 -25.65
N TRP A 24 42.42 43.98 -25.26
CA TRP A 24 41.72 43.45 -24.10
C TRP A 24 41.37 41.95 -24.23
N SER A 25 40.93 41.49 -25.42
CA SER A 25 40.70 40.05 -25.66
C SER A 25 41.98 39.23 -25.52
N LEU A 26 43.10 39.70 -26.07
CA LEU A 26 44.38 38.99 -26.00
C LEU A 26 44.93 38.92 -24.57
N LEU A 27 44.77 40.01 -23.80
CA LEU A 27 45.12 40.06 -22.38
C LEU A 27 44.27 39.08 -21.56
N ALA A 28 42.96 39.09 -21.78
CA ALA A 28 42.01 38.22 -21.10
C ALA A 28 42.29 36.72 -21.38
N HIS A 29 42.69 36.38 -22.62
CA HIS A 29 43.13 35.03 -22.97
C HIS A 29 44.33 34.57 -22.15
N ALA A 30 45.33 35.43 -21.99
CA ALA A 30 46.54 35.10 -21.24
C ALA A 30 46.31 35.06 -19.72
N GLN A 31 45.45 35.94 -19.19
CA GLN A 31 45.05 35.94 -17.78
C GLN A 31 44.27 34.66 -17.42
N LEU A 32 43.39 34.21 -18.31
CA LEU A 32 42.65 32.95 -18.12
C LEU A 32 43.57 31.73 -18.13
N ALA A 33 44.57 31.70 -19.02
CA ALA A 33 45.55 30.61 -19.08
C ALA A 33 46.43 30.51 -17.81
N GLN A 34 46.56 31.61 -17.05
CA GLN A 34 47.32 31.64 -15.79
C GLN A 34 46.47 31.48 -14.53
N GLY A 35 45.14 31.34 -14.67
CA GLY A 35 44.23 31.14 -13.55
C GLY A 35 43.77 32.42 -12.82
N SER A 36 44.11 33.61 -13.34
CA SER A 36 43.64 34.90 -12.79
C SER A 36 42.25 35.23 -13.33
N ILE A 37 41.25 34.51 -12.84
CA ILE A 37 39.92 34.43 -13.46
C ILE A 37 39.11 35.73 -13.31
N LYS A 38 39.20 36.42 -12.16
CA LYS A 38 38.48 37.69 -11.93
C LYS A 38 38.95 38.78 -12.90
N GLU A 39 40.26 38.96 -12.99
CA GLU A 39 40.88 39.95 -13.88
C GLU A 39 40.66 39.59 -15.36
N ALA A 40 40.70 38.30 -15.70
CA ALA A 40 40.39 37.84 -17.05
C ALA A 40 38.95 38.18 -17.43
N ILE A 41 37.99 37.94 -16.54
CA ILE A 41 36.57 38.25 -16.75
C ILE A 41 36.37 39.76 -16.94
N ASP A 42 36.96 40.60 -16.09
CA ASP A 42 36.87 42.06 -16.24
C ASP A 42 37.47 42.55 -17.56
N SER A 43 38.61 41.99 -17.97
CA SER A 43 39.25 42.27 -19.26
C SER A 43 38.36 41.85 -20.44
N TYR A 44 37.68 40.70 -20.36
CA TYR A 44 36.72 40.28 -21.40
C TYR A 44 35.46 41.15 -21.45
N VAL A 45 34.96 41.60 -20.30
CA VAL A 45 33.82 42.53 -20.23
C VAL A 45 34.20 43.86 -20.89
N LYS A 46 35.41 44.38 -20.63
CA LYS A 46 35.96 45.58 -21.28
C LYS A 46 36.16 45.37 -22.79
N ALA A 47 36.68 44.22 -23.22
CA ALA A 47 36.80 43.85 -24.63
C ALA A 47 35.44 43.66 -25.33
N SER A 48 34.40 43.38 -24.54
CA SER A 48 33.09 42.94 -25.00
C SER A 48 33.17 41.74 -25.97
N ASP A 49 34.07 40.79 -25.75
CA ASP A 49 34.30 39.68 -26.68
C ASP A 49 33.70 38.36 -26.17
N PRO A 50 32.73 37.74 -26.88
CA PRO A 50 32.16 36.46 -26.48
C PRO A 50 32.97 35.22 -26.93
N SER A 51 34.08 35.38 -27.68
CA SER A 51 34.72 34.31 -28.46
C SER A 51 35.12 33.03 -27.70
N ARG A 52 35.37 33.09 -26.38
CA ARG A 52 35.76 31.92 -25.55
C ARG A 52 34.84 31.69 -24.35
N PHE A 53 33.53 31.84 -24.55
CA PHE A 53 32.56 31.66 -23.47
C PHE A 53 32.66 30.32 -22.73
N GLN A 54 32.97 29.20 -23.41
CA GLN A 54 33.11 27.87 -22.78
C GLN A 54 34.30 27.79 -21.79
N ALA A 55 35.48 28.25 -22.22
CA ALA A 55 36.67 28.23 -21.37
C ALA A 55 36.53 29.17 -20.17
N VAL A 56 35.85 30.32 -20.37
CA VAL A 56 35.54 31.27 -19.29
C VAL A 56 34.52 30.67 -18.32
N SER A 57 33.46 30.02 -18.80
CA SER A 57 32.45 29.40 -17.94
C SER A 57 33.00 28.24 -17.11
N GLU A 58 33.86 27.40 -17.70
CA GLU A 58 34.50 26.28 -16.99
C GLU A 58 35.48 26.80 -15.92
N ALA A 59 36.34 27.76 -16.29
CA ALA A 59 37.29 28.36 -15.34
C ALA A 59 36.56 29.09 -14.20
N ALA A 60 35.52 29.84 -14.50
CA ALA A 60 34.69 30.53 -13.51
C ALA A 60 33.95 29.54 -12.59
N SER A 61 33.38 28.47 -13.16
CA SER A 61 32.72 27.40 -12.39
C SER A 61 33.69 26.73 -11.42
N ASN A 62 34.92 26.44 -11.85
CA ASN A 62 35.95 25.79 -11.05
C ASN A 62 36.49 26.69 -9.93
N SER A 63 36.51 28.01 -10.14
CA SER A 63 36.97 28.99 -9.14
C SER A 63 35.86 29.51 -8.21
N GLY A 64 34.59 29.16 -8.47
CA GLY A 64 33.45 29.59 -7.67
C GLY A 64 33.12 31.09 -7.79
N ASN A 65 33.70 31.81 -8.75
CA ASN A 65 33.47 33.24 -8.96
C ASN A 65 32.22 33.47 -9.84
N TRP A 66 31.05 33.15 -9.29
CA TRP A 66 29.78 33.19 -10.03
C TRP A 66 29.26 34.62 -10.27
N GLU A 67 29.55 35.58 -9.39
CA GLU A 67 29.08 36.97 -9.55
C GLU A 67 29.71 37.67 -10.76
N ASP A 68 31.02 37.48 -10.95
CA ASP A 68 31.75 38.05 -12.08
C ASP A 68 31.35 37.33 -13.38
N LEU A 69 31.09 36.02 -13.31
CA LEU A 69 30.58 35.25 -14.43
C LEU A 69 29.22 35.76 -14.91
N VAL A 70 28.30 36.11 -14.00
CA VAL A 70 27.00 36.71 -14.37
C VAL A 70 27.20 37.98 -15.19
N ARG A 71 28.12 38.86 -14.79
CA ARG A 71 28.41 40.12 -15.54
C ARG A 71 28.93 39.83 -16.95
N TYR A 72 29.84 38.87 -17.08
CA TYR A 72 30.36 38.46 -18.39
C TYR A 72 29.27 37.85 -19.28
N LEU A 73 28.45 36.96 -18.73
CA LEU A 73 27.38 36.30 -19.48
C LEU A 73 26.25 37.26 -19.88
N GLN A 74 25.93 38.27 -19.05
CA GLN A 74 25.01 39.35 -19.43
C GLN A 74 25.51 40.17 -20.62
N MET A 75 26.82 40.47 -20.66
CA MET A 75 27.44 41.11 -21.81
C MET A 75 27.40 40.19 -23.04
N ALA A 76 27.79 38.91 -22.87
CA ALA A 76 27.82 37.93 -23.95
C ALA A 76 26.44 37.74 -24.58
N ARG A 77 25.36 37.70 -23.79
CA ARG A 77 23.97 37.61 -24.27
C ARG A 77 23.57 38.76 -25.21
N LYS A 78 24.09 39.97 -25.00
CA LYS A 78 23.80 41.12 -25.88
C LYS A 78 24.42 40.96 -27.28
N LYS A 79 25.50 40.20 -27.40
CA LYS A 79 26.25 40.01 -28.66
C LYS A 79 25.96 38.68 -29.34
N ALA A 80 25.88 37.60 -28.59
CA ALA A 80 25.63 36.24 -29.07
C ALA A 80 24.52 35.61 -28.22
N ARG A 81 23.35 35.40 -28.85
CA ARG A 81 22.23 34.68 -28.23
C ARG A 81 22.36 33.18 -28.48
N GLU A 82 23.36 32.57 -27.86
CA GLU A 82 23.57 31.13 -27.94
C GLU A 82 22.91 30.41 -26.75
N THR A 83 22.32 29.24 -27.02
CA THR A 83 21.66 28.39 -26.02
C THR A 83 22.56 28.05 -24.83
N PHE A 84 23.86 27.80 -25.07
CA PHE A 84 24.81 27.47 -23.99
C PHE A 84 25.03 28.66 -23.04
N ILE A 85 25.22 29.87 -23.58
CA ILE A 85 25.45 31.09 -22.80
C ILE A 85 24.22 31.40 -21.94
N GLU A 86 23.02 31.30 -22.51
CA GLU A 86 21.78 31.55 -21.80
C GLU A 86 21.49 30.47 -20.73
N SER A 87 21.88 29.21 -20.96
CA SER A 87 21.75 28.12 -19.98
C SER A 87 22.72 28.30 -18.80
N GLU A 88 23.99 28.61 -19.08
CA GLU A 88 24.97 28.88 -18.03
C GLU A 88 24.65 30.16 -17.25
N LEU A 89 24.05 31.17 -17.89
CA LEU A 89 23.58 32.37 -17.21
C LEU A 89 22.45 32.06 -16.22
N ALA A 90 21.46 31.26 -16.63
CA ALA A 90 20.40 30.81 -15.74
C ALA A 90 20.96 30.01 -14.54
N PHE A 91 21.94 29.15 -14.78
CA PHE A 91 22.62 28.41 -13.73
C PHE A 91 23.41 29.32 -12.78
N ALA A 92 24.12 30.32 -13.30
CA ALA A 92 24.85 31.30 -12.50
C ALA A 92 23.93 32.17 -11.63
N TYR A 93 22.75 32.56 -12.13
CA TYR A 93 21.73 33.22 -11.31
C TYR A 93 21.23 32.33 -10.17
N ALA A 94 20.98 31.05 -10.45
CA ALA A 94 20.60 30.08 -9.42
C ALA A 94 21.68 29.93 -8.33
N LYS A 95 22.96 29.97 -8.70
CA LYS A 95 24.09 29.88 -7.76
C LYS A 95 24.33 31.13 -6.93
N THR A 96 23.98 32.29 -7.45
CA THR A 96 24.16 33.59 -6.77
C THR A 96 22.95 33.99 -5.94
N ASN A 97 21.94 33.12 -5.79
CA ASN A 97 20.67 33.38 -5.11
C ASN A 97 19.91 34.61 -5.63
N ARG A 98 20.13 35.00 -6.89
CA ARG A 98 19.39 36.09 -7.54
C ARG A 98 18.12 35.55 -8.21
N LEU A 99 17.17 35.13 -7.37
CA LEU A 99 15.94 34.47 -7.81
C LEU A 99 15.03 35.40 -8.62
N SER A 100 14.98 36.70 -8.28
CA SER A 100 14.23 37.72 -9.03
C SER A 100 14.72 37.86 -10.47
N ASP A 101 16.04 37.93 -10.64
CA ASP A 101 16.68 38.08 -11.94
C ASP A 101 16.50 36.82 -12.78
N LEU A 102 16.46 35.64 -12.13
CA LEU A 102 16.15 34.36 -12.75
C LEU A 102 14.70 34.31 -13.23
N GLU A 103 13.73 34.75 -12.42
CA GLU A 103 12.31 34.79 -12.80
C GLU A 103 12.07 35.73 -13.98
N GLU A 104 12.63 36.95 -13.93
CA GLU A 104 12.54 37.89 -15.04
C GLU A 104 13.17 37.30 -16.31
N PHE A 105 14.34 36.67 -16.19
CA PHE A 105 15.03 36.01 -17.30
C PHE A 105 14.20 34.90 -17.95
N ILE A 106 13.52 34.07 -17.14
CA ILE A 106 12.71 32.96 -17.65
C ILE A 106 11.39 33.46 -18.25
N SER A 107 10.80 34.53 -17.69
CA SER A 107 9.57 35.14 -18.21
C SER A 107 9.77 35.82 -19.57
N GLY A 108 11.01 36.25 -19.88
CA GLY A 108 11.39 36.81 -21.16
C GLY A 108 11.68 35.77 -22.25
N PRO A 109 11.78 36.19 -23.53
CA PRO A 109 12.15 35.28 -24.62
C PRO A 109 13.58 34.75 -24.44
N ASN A 110 13.70 33.44 -24.32
CA ASN A 110 14.97 32.73 -24.09
C ASN A 110 15.12 31.54 -25.06
N HIS A 111 16.37 31.17 -25.33
CA HIS A 111 16.80 29.97 -26.08
C HIS A 111 17.54 29.00 -25.16
N ALA A 112 17.46 29.20 -23.84
CA ALA A 112 18.13 28.38 -22.84
C ALA A 112 17.51 26.98 -22.76
N ASN A 113 18.34 25.98 -22.47
CA ASN A 113 17.87 24.64 -22.18
C ASN A 113 17.51 24.53 -20.69
N ILE A 114 16.31 24.98 -20.34
CA ILE A 114 15.87 25.14 -18.94
C ILE A 114 15.80 23.79 -18.20
N THR A 115 15.49 22.67 -18.87
CA THR A 115 15.43 21.34 -18.25
C THR A 115 16.79 20.91 -17.69
N VAL A 116 17.85 21.02 -18.48
CA VAL A 116 19.21 20.63 -18.09
C VAL A 116 19.72 21.51 -16.96
N VAL A 117 19.42 22.80 -17.00
CA VAL A 117 19.75 23.73 -15.91
C VAL A 117 19.01 23.35 -14.63
N ALA A 118 17.71 23.04 -14.73
CA ALA A 118 16.90 22.62 -13.58
C ALA A 118 17.42 21.33 -12.94
N ASP A 119 17.75 20.32 -13.76
CA ASP A 119 18.32 19.06 -13.28
C ASP A 119 19.67 19.28 -12.58
N ARG A 120 20.54 20.12 -13.14
CA ARG A 120 21.82 20.50 -12.52
C ARG A 120 21.63 21.27 -11.22
N CYS A 121 20.61 22.15 -11.13
CA CYS A 121 20.26 22.85 -9.90
C CYS A 121 19.76 21.87 -8.83
N PHE A 122 18.95 20.87 -9.23
CA PHE A 122 18.44 19.83 -8.34
C PHE A 122 19.57 18.97 -7.76
N ASP A 123 20.51 18.53 -8.59
CA ASP A 123 21.66 17.72 -8.15
C ASP A 123 22.56 18.47 -7.15
N GLN A 124 22.59 19.80 -7.24
CA GLN A 124 23.36 20.66 -6.35
C GLN A 124 22.55 21.22 -5.17
N GLN A 125 21.38 20.65 -4.90
CA GLN A 125 20.49 21.00 -3.78
C GLN A 125 19.98 22.45 -3.77
N LEU A 126 19.97 23.11 -4.94
CA LEU A 126 19.41 24.46 -5.11
C LEU A 126 17.91 24.37 -5.40
N TYR A 127 17.14 23.91 -4.43
CA TYR A 127 15.73 23.57 -4.64
C TYR A 127 14.83 24.79 -4.92
N GLU A 128 15.10 25.96 -4.34
CA GLU A 128 14.32 27.19 -4.58
C GLU A 128 14.42 27.64 -6.05
N ALA A 129 15.63 27.65 -6.61
CA ALA A 129 15.84 27.94 -8.02
C ALA A 129 15.25 26.84 -8.92
N ALA A 130 15.40 25.57 -8.56
CA ALA A 130 14.83 24.45 -9.31
C ALA A 130 13.30 24.50 -9.36
N LYS A 131 12.62 24.95 -8.30
CA LYS A 131 11.16 25.16 -8.25
C LYS A 131 10.71 26.13 -9.35
N ILE A 132 11.37 27.28 -9.46
CA ILE A 132 11.07 28.30 -10.48
C ILE A 132 11.29 27.73 -11.87
N LEU A 133 12.42 27.05 -12.09
CA LEU A 133 12.78 26.48 -13.38
C LEU A 133 11.80 25.37 -13.82
N TYR A 134 11.48 24.41 -12.96
CA TYR A 134 10.56 23.31 -13.28
C TYR A 134 9.11 23.77 -13.43
N SER A 135 8.69 24.81 -12.71
CA SER A 135 7.36 25.41 -12.89
C SER A 135 7.20 26.00 -14.30
N ASN A 136 8.24 26.66 -14.82
CA ASN A 136 8.21 27.23 -16.17
C ASN A 136 8.26 26.16 -17.27
N VAL A 137 9.03 25.09 -17.06
CA VAL A 137 9.13 23.95 -17.99
C VAL A 137 7.87 23.06 -17.97
N SER A 138 6.97 23.25 -17.00
CA SER A 138 5.82 22.36 -16.75
C SER A 138 6.23 20.90 -16.48
N ASN A 139 7.45 20.67 -15.99
CA ASN A 139 7.87 19.33 -15.57
C ASN A 139 7.43 19.07 -14.13
N TYR A 140 6.15 18.74 -13.98
CA TYR A 140 5.49 18.61 -12.68
C TYR A 140 5.99 17.43 -11.82
N SER A 141 6.55 16.39 -12.45
CA SER A 141 7.06 15.21 -11.71
C SER A 141 8.30 15.56 -10.89
N ARG A 142 9.29 16.21 -11.53
CA ARG A 142 10.49 16.72 -10.85
C ARG A 142 10.16 17.87 -9.92
N LEU A 143 9.22 18.74 -10.29
CA LEU A 143 8.75 19.83 -9.42
C LEU A 143 8.21 19.29 -8.09
N ALA A 144 7.35 18.25 -8.12
CA ALA A 144 6.80 17.67 -6.91
C ALA A 144 7.90 17.16 -5.97
N ILE A 145 8.93 16.52 -6.51
CA ILE A 145 10.09 16.03 -5.74
C ILE A 145 10.88 17.22 -5.16
N THR A 146 11.10 18.28 -5.94
CA THR A 146 11.80 19.49 -5.43
C THR A 146 11.03 20.14 -4.28
N LEU A 147 9.70 20.19 -4.36
CA LEU A 147 8.84 20.77 -3.33
C LEU A 147 8.81 19.91 -2.06
N VAL A 148 8.91 18.58 -2.20
CA VAL A 148 9.12 17.68 -1.06
C VAL A 148 10.41 18.04 -0.32
N HIS A 149 11.52 18.24 -1.03
CA HIS A 149 12.79 18.60 -0.41
C HIS A 149 12.79 19.99 0.24
N LEU A 150 11.95 20.91 -0.26
CA LEU A 150 11.72 22.23 0.34
C LEU A 150 10.79 22.20 1.57
N GLY A 151 10.13 21.07 1.85
CA GLY A 151 9.13 20.97 2.92
C GLY A 151 7.77 21.58 2.56
N GLU A 152 7.56 21.98 1.31
CA GLU A 152 6.28 22.51 0.82
C GLU A 152 5.36 21.38 0.33
N TYR A 153 4.82 20.58 1.27
CA TYR A 153 4.05 19.38 0.93
C TYR A 153 2.74 19.69 0.19
N GLN A 154 2.02 20.75 0.57
CA GLN A 154 0.78 21.14 -0.11
C GLN A 154 1.00 21.41 -1.61
N GLY A 155 2.03 22.20 -1.93
CA GLY A 155 2.41 22.49 -3.32
C GLY A 155 2.87 21.23 -4.06
N SER A 156 3.55 20.32 -3.36
CA SER A 156 3.98 19.05 -3.92
C SER A 156 2.80 18.15 -4.34
N VAL A 157 1.75 18.06 -3.51
CA VAL A 157 0.53 17.31 -3.83
C VAL A 157 -0.17 17.87 -5.07
N ASP A 158 -0.26 19.19 -5.19
CA ASP A 158 -0.87 19.84 -6.35
C ASP A 158 -0.04 19.66 -7.63
N ALA A 159 1.30 19.68 -7.50
CA ALA A 159 2.21 19.34 -8.61
C ALA A 159 2.06 17.86 -9.02
N ALA A 160 1.97 16.94 -8.07
CA ALA A 160 1.74 15.52 -8.34
C ALA A 160 0.40 15.28 -9.06
N ARG A 161 -0.65 16.04 -8.69
CA ARG A 161 -1.95 16.02 -9.38
C ARG A 161 -1.83 16.43 -10.85
N LYS A 162 -1.03 17.45 -11.15
CA LYS A 162 -0.77 17.90 -12.53
C LYS A 162 0.10 16.92 -13.32
N ALA A 163 1.05 16.26 -12.65
CA ALA A 163 1.92 15.26 -13.28
C ALA A 163 1.17 13.96 -13.64
N ASN A 164 0.18 13.57 -12.82
CA ASN A 164 -0.64 12.37 -12.98
C ASN A 164 0.18 11.08 -13.22
N SER A 165 1.31 10.95 -12.53
CA SER A 165 2.19 9.77 -12.60
C SER A 165 2.16 9.01 -11.28
N THR A 166 1.95 7.69 -11.34
CA THR A 166 1.95 6.81 -10.15
C THR A 166 3.25 6.89 -9.38
N ARG A 167 4.38 6.96 -10.09
CA ARG A 167 5.71 7.10 -9.49
C ARG A 167 5.84 8.38 -8.67
N THR A 168 5.40 9.52 -9.22
CA THR A 168 5.44 10.79 -8.51
C THR A 168 4.54 10.76 -7.28
N TRP A 169 3.33 10.19 -7.38
CA TRP A 169 2.47 10.01 -6.22
C TRP A 169 3.13 9.17 -5.12
N LYS A 170 3.78 8.04 -5.46
CA LYS A 170 4.50 7.20 -4.49
C LYS A 170 5.59 7.99 -3.77
N GLU A 171 6.45 8.68 -4.50
CA GLU A 171 7.56 9.44 -3.91
C GLU A 171 7.04 10.56 -2.99
N VAL A 172 6.01 11.30 -3.39
CA VAL A 172 5.38 12.34 -2.57
C VAL A 172 4.69 11.74 -1.34
N CYS A 173 3.93 10.66 -1.50
CA CYS A 173 3.24 9.98 -0.40
C CYS A 173 4.24 9.50 0.65
N PHE A 174 5.30 8.81 0.22
CA PHE A 174 6.36 8.32 1.09
C PHE A 174 7.05 9.44 1.84
N ALA A 175 7.32 10.56 1.19
CA ALA A 175 7.86 11.72 1.88
C ALA A 175 6.88 12.30 2.91
N CYS A 176 5.59 12.46 2.57
CA CYS A 176 4.58 12.94 3.51
C CYS A 176 4.48 12.04 4.76
N VAL A 177 4.56 10.72 4.59
CA VAL A 177 4.58 9.76 5.72
C VAL A 177 5.81 9.98 6.60
N ASN A 178 6.99 10.23 6.01
CA ASN A 178 8.24 10.44 6.79
C ASN A 178 8.19 11.68 7.66
N HIS A 179 7.44 12.69 7.22
CA HIS A 179 7.29 13.96 7.91
C HIS A 179 6.00 14.04 8.76
N ASN A 180 5.29 12.92 8.94
CA ASN A 180 4.04 12.82 9.70
C ASN A 180 2.88 13.69 9.19
N GLU A 181 2.89 14.06 7.91
CA GLU A 181 1.81 14.79 7.24
C GLU A 181 0.74 13.83 6.70
N PHE A 182 0.03 13.16 7.60
CA PHE A 182 -0.87 12.05 7.26
C PHE A 182 -2.08 12.48 6.42
N ARG A 183 -2.61 13.69 6.62
CA ARG A 183 -3.74 14.19 5.83
C ARG A 183 -3.38 14.32 4.35
N LEU A 184 -2.18 14.82 4.04
CA LEU A 184 -1.69 14.93 2.66
C LEU A 184 -1.29 13.56 2.12
N ALA A 185 -0.65 12.73 2.96
CA ALA A 185 -0.33 11.35 2.61
C ALA A 185 -1.58 10.54 2.25
N GLN A 186 -2.70 10.76 2.93
CA GLN A 186 -3.97 10.10 2.63
C GLN A 186 -4.47 10.49 1.23
N MET A 187 -4.48 11.79 0.91
CA MET A 187 -4.89 12.26 -0.42
C MET A 187 -4.01 11.67 -1.53
N CYS A 188 -2.69 11.65 -1.34
CA CYS A 188 -1.76 11.02 -2.28
C CYS A 188 -1.99 9.51 -2.37
N GLY A 189 -2.16 8.86 -1.22
CA GLY A 189 -2.38 7.42 -1.08
C GLY A 189 -3.59 6.95 -1.86
N LEU A 190 -4.69 7.71 -1.87
CA LEU A 190 -5.91 7.37 -2.60
C LEU A 190 -5.67 7.25 -4.11
N HIS A 191 -4.75 8.03 -4.67
CA HIS A 191 -4.36 7.92 -6.08
C HIS A 191 -3.46 6.71 -6.36
N ILE A 192 -2.80 6.16 -5.35
CA ILE A 192 -1.88 5.01 -5.47
C ILE A 192 -2.64 3.70 -5.26
N VAL A 193 -3.46 3.59 -4.20
CA VAL A 193 -4.17 2.34 -3.83
C VAL A 193 -5.10 1.81 -4.92
N VAL A 194 -5.51 2.65 -5.86
CA VAL A 194 -6.31 2.26 -7.02
C VAL A 194 -5.52 1.33 -7.96
N HIS A 195 -4.20 1.41 -7.97
CA HIS A 195 -3.32 0.56 -8.77
C HIS A 195 -2.92 -0.70 -8.00
N ALA A 196 -3.40 -1.86 -8.47
CA ALA A 196 -3.19 -3.15 -7.79
C ALA A 196 -1.71 -3.52 -7.63
N ASP A 197 -0.89 -3.23 -8.64
CA ASP A 197 0.54 -3.58 -8.63
C ASP A 197 1.33 -2.80 -7.56
N GLU A 198 0.87 -1.60 -7.21
CA GLU A 198 1.56 -0.69 -6.29
C GLU A 198 1.06 -0.81 -4.84
N LEU A 199 -0.06 -1.49 -4.62
CA LEU A 199 -0.69 -1.62 -3.31
C LEU A 199 0.22 -2.35 -2.31
N GLY A 200 0.88 -3.43 -2.75
CA GLY A 200 1.79 -4.20 -1.89
C GLY A 200 2.98 -3.38 -1.39
N ASP A 201 3.60 -2.60 -2.28
CA ASP A 201 4.70 -1.71 -1.95
C ASP A 201 4.29 -0.63 -0.93
N LEU A 202 3.11 -0.04 -1.11
CA LEU A 202 2.56 0.96 -0.22
C LEU A 202 2.31 0.40 1.19
N ILE A 203 1.73 -0.80 1.28
CA ILE A 203 1.47 -1.47 2.56
C ILE A 203 2.78 -1.74 3.29
N ASN A 204 3.76 -2.35 2.60
CA ASN A 204 5.07 -2.63 3.19
C ASN A 204 5.73 -1.36 3.72
N TYR A 205 5.58 -0.23 3.03
CA TYR A 205 6.13 1.05 3.46
C TYR A 205 5.51 1.57 4.76
N TYR A 206 4.17 1.51 4.86
CA TYR A 206 3.45 1.91 6.07
C TYR A 206 3.70 0.95 7.24
N GLU A 207 3.73 -0.35 6.99
CA GLU A 207 3.98 -1.38 8.00
C GLU A 207 5.39 -1.27 8.60
N GLN A 208 6.42 -1.05 7.78
CA GLN A 208 7.80 -0.88 8.26
C GLN A 208 7.97 0.33 9.20
N ARG A 209 7.11 1.34 9.08
CA ARG A 209 7.12 2.54 9.92
C ARG A 209 6.17 2.46 11.10
N GLY A 210 5.31 1.44 11.16
CA GLY A 210 4.35 1.24 12.23
C GLY A 210 3.11 2.13 12.15
N HIS A 211 2.82 2.78 11.01
CA HIS A 211 1.65 3.65 10.85
C HIS A 211 0.41 2.86 10.39
N PHE A 212 -0.04 1.91 11.23
CA PHE A 212 -1.13 0.99 10.87
C PHE A 212 -2.50 1.67 10.83
N ASP A 213 -2.79 2.57 11.78
CA ASP A 213 -4.08 3.26 11.84
C ASP A 213 -4.34 4.14 10.63
N GLU A 214 -3.30 4.83 10.14
CA GLU A 214 -3.38 5.68 8.96
C GLU A 214 -3.53 4.85 7.69
N LEU A 215 -2.86 3.69 7.61
CA LEU A 215 -3.03 2.75 6.50
C LEU A 215 -4.46 2.20 6.44
N ILE A 216 -5.04 1.84 7.59
CA ILE A 216 -6.43 1.37 7.68
C ILE A 216 -7.38 2.48 7.23
N GLN A 217 -7.23 3.71 7.72
CA GLN A 217 -8.06 4.84 7.32
C GLN A 217 -7.94 5.16 5.82
N LEU A 218 -6.73 5.05 5.27
CA LEU A 218 -6.49 5.23 3.84
C LEU A 218 -7.24 4.18 3.01
N LEU A 219 -7.17 2.91 3.41
CA LEU A 219 -7.87 1.84 2.72
C LEU A 219 -9.38 1.97 2.89
N GLU A 220 -9.89 2.24 4.09
CA GLU A 220 -11.33 2.51 4.35
C GLU A 220 -11.88 3.58 3.39
N ALA A 221 -11.15 4.70 3.23
CA ALA A 221 -11.52 5.75 2.27
C ALA A 221 -11.39 5.29 0.80
N GLY A 222 -10.38 4.48 0.50
CA GLY A 222 -10.13 3.92 -0.83
C GLY A 222 -11.21 2.95 -1.30
N LEU A 223 -11.86 2.21 -0.38
CA LEU A 223 -12.95 1.28 -0.71
C LEU A 223 -14.16 1.97 -1.34
N GLY A 224 -14.38 3.25 -1.04
CA GLY A 224 -15.46 4.06 -1.61
C GLY A 224 -15.22 4.53 -3.06
N LEU A 225 -14.02 4.30 -3.61
CA LEU A 225 -13.70 4.71 -4.98
C LEU A 225 -14.25 3.72 -6.01
N GLU A 226 -14.74 4.23 -7.15
CA GLU A 226 -15.27 3.40 -8.25
C GLU A 226 -14.25 2.39 -8.80
N ARG A 227 -12.96 2.72 -8.72
CA ARG A 227 -11.86 1.87 -9.20
C ARG A 227 -11.31 0.92 -8.13
N ALA A 228 -12.02 0.71 -7.02
CA ALA A 228 -11.61 -0.23 -5.99
C ALA A 228 -11.54 -1.67 -6.54
N HIS A 229 -10.47 -2.39 -6.24
CA HIS A 229 -10.22 -3.75 -6.72
C HIS A 229 -10.06 -4.74 -5.56
N MET A 230 -10.11 -6.05 -5.85
CA MET A 230 -10.11 -7.14 -4.84
C MET A 230 -8.94 -7.07 -3.85
N GLY A 231 -7.77 -6.63 -4.31
CA GLY A 231 -6.56 -6.46 -3.49
C GLY A 231 -6.82 -5.56 -2.28
N MET A 232 -7.50 -4.44 -2.46
CA MET A 232 -7.80 -3.49 -1.37
C MET A 232 -8.63 -4.13 -0.26
N PHE A 233 -9.69 -4.87 -0.61
CA PHE A 233 -10.55 -5.54 0.38
C PHE A 233 -9.81 -6.67 1.11
N THR A 234 -8.92 -7.37 0.40
CA THR A 234 -8.15 -8.48 0.95
C THR A 234 -7.08 -7.98 1.94
N GLU A 235 -6.32 -6.95 1.56
CA GLU A 235 -5.29 -6.39 2.43
C GLU A 235 -5.91 -5.67 3.63
N LEU A 236 -7.03 -4.98 3.46
CA LEU A 236 -7.76 -4.38 4.58
C LEU A 236 -8.23 -5.45 5.58
N ALA A 237 -8.72 -6.59 5.11
CA ALA A 237 -9.11 -7.71 5.97
C ALA A 237 -7.91 -8.26 6.77
N ILE A 238 -6.72 -8.34 6.16
CA ILE A 238 -5.48 -8.77 6.85
C ILE A 238 -5.06 -7.76 7.92
N LEU A 239 -5.25 -6.47 7.67
CA LEU A 239 -4.97 -5.42 8.66
C LEU A 239 -5.98 -5.45 9.81
N TYR A 240 -7.27 -5.63 9.52
CA TYR A 240 -8.29 -5.78 10.54
C TYR A 240 -8.06 -7.01 11.41
N SER A 241 -7.62 -8.13 10.83
CA SER A 241 -7.38 -9.34 11.62
C SER A 241 -6.30 -9.13 12.70
N LYS A 242 -5.28 -8.32 12.40
CA LYS A 242 -4.17 -8.04 13.33
C LYS A 242 -4.46 -6.90 14.31
N PHE A 243 -5.09 -5.82 13.85
CA PHE A 243 -5.15 -4.57 14.60
C PHE A 243 -6.55 -4.19 15.11
N LYS A 244 -7.62 -4.57 14.39
CA LYS A 244 -9.00 -4.20 14.74
C LYS A 244 -9.98 -5.36 14.51
N PRO A 245 -9.95 -6.41 15.37
CA PRO A 245 -10.85 -7.56 15.28
C PRO A 245 -12.34 -7.20 15.23
N GLU A 246 -12.74 -6.16 15.97
CA GLU A 246 -14.15 -5.73 16.08
C GLU A 246 -14.76 -5.35 14.73
N LYS A 247 -13.98 -4.71 13.85
CA LYS A 247 -14.43 -4.30 12.51
C LYS A 247 -14.34 -5.41 11.46
N MET A 248 -13.56 -6.46 11.73
CA MET A 248 -13.28 -7.53 10.78
C MET A 248 -14.57 -8.22 10.33
N ARG A 249 -15.48 -8.47 11.26
CA ARG A 249 -16.74 -9.14 10.97
C ARG A 249 -17.65 -8.35 10.04
N GLU A 250 -17.85 -7.07 10.32
CA GLU A 250 -18.68 -6.19 9.50
C GLU A 250 -18.12 -6.08 8.07
N HIS A 251 -16.80 -5.96 7.94
CA HIS A 251 -16.12 -5.94 6.65
C HIS A 251 -16.36 -7.22 5.84
N LEU A 252 -16.25 -8.38 6.47
CA LEU A 252 -16.49 -9.66 5.79
C LEU A 252 -17.96 -9.86 5.42
N GLU A 253 -18.90 -9.51 6.30
CA GLU A 253 -20.33 -9.62 6.03
C GLU A 253 -20.74 -8.78 4.79
N LEU A 254 -20.13 -7.60 4.60
CA LEU A 254 -20.40 -6.73 3.46
C LEU A 254 -19.63 -7.11 2.18
N PHE A 255 -18.36 -7.50 2.29
CA PHE A 255 -17.44 -7.57 1.14
C PHE A 255 -16.87 -8.96 0.82
N TRP A 256 -17.38 -10.04 1.41
CA TRP A 256 -16.89 -11.41 1.18
C TRP A 256 -16.76 -11.81 -0.31
N SER A 257 -17.64 -11.31 -1.19
CA SER A 257 -17.63 -11.63 -2.63
C SER A 257 -16.48 -10.98 -3.41
N ARG A 258 -15.84 -9.95 -2.85
CA ARG A 258 -14.77 -9.15 -3.48
C ARG A 258 -13.41 -9.35 -2.80
N VAL A 259 -13.26 -10.42 -2.02
CA VAL A 259 -12.07 -10.71 -1.22
C VAL A 259 -11.45 -12.03 -1.67
N ASN A 260 -10.11 -12.14 -1.58
CA ASN A 260 -9.43 -13.42 -1.73
C ASN A 260 -9.55 -14.26 -0.45
N ILE A 261 -10.54 -15.16 -0.42
CA ILE A 261 -10.88 -15.96 0.76
C ILE A 261 -9.70 -16.81 1.26
N PRO A 262 -8.97 -17.59 0.44
CA PRO A 262 -7.82 -18.38 0.92
C PRO A 262 -6.71 -17.57 1.59
N LYS A 263 -6.47 -16.32 1.14
CA LYS A 263 -5.47 -15.46 1.76
C LYS A 263 -5.95 -14.95 3.12
N VAL A 264 -7.22 -14.55 3.22
CA VAL A 264 -7.81 -14.04 4.46
C VAL A 264 -7.99 -15.15 5.49
N LEU A 265 -8.35 -16.38 5.07
CA LEU A 265 -8.45 -17.54 5.98
C LEU A 265 -7.15 -17.76 6.76
N ARG A 266 -5.99 -17.75 6.07
CA ARG A 266 -4.68 -17.88 6.73
C ARG A 266 -4.41 -16.74 7.72
N ALA A 267 -4.80 -15.52 7.37
CA ALA A 267 -4.62 -14.36 8.26
C ALA A 267 -5.56 -14.40 9.47
N ALA A 268 -6.80 -14.88 9.30
CA ALA A 268 -7.77 -15.06 10.37
C ALA A 268 -7.37 -16.21 11.32
N GLU A 269 -6.80 -17.29 10.79
CA GLU A 269 -6.31 -18.42 11.58
C GLU A 269 -5.13 -18.00 12.46
N GLN A 270 -4.20 -17.21 11.91
CA GLN A 270 -3.09 -16.61 12.65
C GLN A 270 -3.54 -15.62 13.73
N ALA A 271 -4.66 -14.93 13.51
CA ALA A 271 -5.25 -13.99 14.45
C ALA A 271 -6.24 -14.63 15.45
N HIS A 272 -6.50 -15.94 15.33
CA HIS A 272 -7.46 -16.68 16.16
C HIS A 272 -8.87 -16.09 16.18
N LEU A 273 -9.33 -15.55 15.03
CA LEU A 273 -10.67 -14.98 14.88
C LEU A 273 -11.69 -16.05 14.47
N TRP A 274 -12.09 -16.90 15.42
CA TRP A 274 -12.87 -18.11 15.11
C TRP A 274 -14.27 -17.83 14.58
N SER A 275 -14.95 -16.79 15.05
CA SER A 275 -16.28 -16.41 14.55
C SER A 275 -16.26 -16.01 13.07
N GLU A 276 -15.27 -15.22 12.68
CA GLU A 276 -15.06 -14.72 11.33
C GLU A 276 -14.53 -15.82 10.41
N LEU A 277 -13.66 -16.68 10.93
CA LEU A 277 -13.08 -17.81 10.22
C LEU A 277 -14.15 -18.86 9.87
N VAL A 278 -15.07 -19.16 10.81
CA VAL A 278 -16.23 -20.02 10.52
C VAL A 278 -17.13 -19.41 9.44
N PHE A 279 -17.35 -18.10 9.48
CA PHE A 279 -18.11 -17.39 8.44
C PHE A 279 -17.44 -17.50 7.06
N LEU A 280 -16.11 -17.35 7.00
CA LEU A 280 -15.36 -17.52 5.76
C LEU A 280 -15.46 -18.95 5.21
N TYR A 281 -15.34 -19.97 6.07
CA TYR A 281 -15.51 -21.36 5.65
C TYR A 281 -16.93 -21.67 5.15
N ASP A 282 -17.97 -21.11 5.78
CA ASP A 282 -19.35 -21.22 5.28
C ASP A 282 -19.47 -20.66 3.85
N LYS A 283 -18.94 -19.46 3.62
CA LYS A 283 -18.98 -18.82 2.29
C LYS A 283 -18.08 -19.49 1.25
N TYR A 284 -17.01 -20.13 1.68
CA TYR A 284 -16.10 -20.88 0.81
C TYR A 284 -16.55 -22.33 0.58
N GLU A 285 -17.71 -22.72 1.14
CA GLU A 285 -18.27 -24.07 1.06
C GLU A 285 -17.36 -25.16 1.67
N GLU A 286 -16.40 -24.78 2.51
CA GLU A 286 -15.55 -25.68 3.29
C GLU A 286 -16.21 -26.02 4.64
N TYR A 287 -17.38 -26.62 4.56
CA TYR A 287 -18.21 -26.94 5.73
C TYR A 287 -17.50 -27.86 6.74
N ASP A 288 -16.67 -28.78 6.26
CA ASP A 288 -15.88 -29.70 7.08
C ASP A 288 -14.97 -28.94 8.06
N ASN A 289 -14.27 -27.92 7.56
CA ASN A 289 -13.36 -27.08 8.34
C ASN A 289 -14.11 -26.13 9.26
N ALA A 290 -15.28 -25.61 8.83
CA ALA A 290 -16.16 -24.80 9.68
C ALA A 290 -16.60 -25.58 10.92
N ILE A 291 -17.10 -26.81 10.74
CA ILE A 291 -17.56 -27.67 11.84
C ILE A 291 -16.42 -28.02 12.79
N LEU A 292 -15.25 -28.40 12.25
CA LEU A 292 -14.08 -28.70 13.08
C LEU A 292 -13.67 -27.51 13.94
N THR A 293 -13.68 -26.30 13.37
CA THR A 293 -13.36 -25.07 14.10
C THR A 293 -14.39 -24.78 15.20
N MET A 294 -15.68 -24.92 14.91
CA MET A 294 -16.75 -24.75 15.91
C MET A 294 -16.62 -25.75 17.08
N MET A 295 -16.14 -26.96 16.80
CA MET A 295 -15.93 -28.00 17.80
C MET A 295 -14.68 -27.76 18.67
N SER A 296 -13.58 -27.27 18.08
CA SER A 296 -12.36 -26.94 18.83
C SER A 296 -12.49 -25.63 19.62
N HIS A 297 -13.31 -24.69 19.15
CA HIS A 297 -13.55 -23.38 19.78
C HIS A 297 -15.06 -23.11 20.04
N PRO A 298 -15.67 -23.81 21.01
CA PRO A 298 -17.11 -23.73 21.28
C PRO A 298 -17.63 -22.38 21.74
N THR A 299 -16.81 -21.59 22.43
CA THR A 299 -17.24 -20.32 23.04
C THR A 299 -17.44 -19.20 22.04
N GLU A 300 -16.69 -19.19 20.94
CA GLU A 300 -16.65 -18.07 20.00
C GLU A 300 -17.29 -18.40 18.65
N GLY A 301 -17.06 -19.62 18.13
CA GLY A 301 -17.55 -20.03 16.82
C GLY A 301 -18.93 -20.68 16.83
N TRP A 302 -19.36 -21.29 17.94
CA TRP A 302 -20.56 -22.13 17.95
C TRP A 302 -21.85 -21.29 18.05
N ARG A 303 -22.79 -21.55 17.11
CA ARG A 303 -24.18 -21.10 17.19
C ARG A 303 -25.08 -22.26 16.81
N GLU A 304 -26.13 -22.48 17.59
CA GLU A 304 -26.95 -23.69 17.49
C GLU A 304 -27.53 -23.92 16.09
N ASN A 305 -28.32 -22.96 15.59
CA ASN A 305 -28.98 -23.08 14.28
C ASN A 305 -27.95 -23.15 13.15
N HIS A 306 -26.91 -22.32 13.24
CA HIS A 306 -25.84 -22.29 12.24
C HIS A 306 -25.12 -23.65 12.15
N PHE A 307 -24.79 -24.26 13.29
CA PHE A 307 -24.13 -25.57 13.32
C PHE A 307 -25.03 -26.67 12.73
N LYS A 308 -26.34 -26.66 13.06
CA LYS A 308 -27.33 -27.60 12.53
C LYS A 308 -27.46 -27.49 10.99
N ASP A 309 -27.40 -26.27 10.45
CA ASP A 309 -27.49 -26.07 9.00
C ASP A 309 -26.21 -26.54 8.29
N LEU A 310 -25.03 -26.20 8.83
CA LEU A 310 -23.74 -26.56 8.24
C LEU A 310 -23.50 -28.07 8.22
N ILE A 311 -23.80 -28.78 9.31
CA ILE A 311 -23.50 -30.21 9.42
C ILE A 311 -24.27 -31.05 8.39
N THR A 312 -25.45 -30.60 7.93
CA THR A 312 -26.20 -31.32 6.89
C THR A 312 -25.49 -31.32 5.53
N ARG A 313 -24.70 -30.28 5.25
CA ARG A 313 -24.01 -30.06 3.98
C ARG A 313 -22.63 -30.73 3.92
N VAL A 314 -22.11 -31.14 5.06
CA VAL A 314 -20.85 -31.90 5.17
C VAL A 314 -20.96 -33.23 4.42
N ALA A 315 -19.92 -33.56 3.65
CA ALA A 315 -19.83 -34.84 2.94
C ALA A 315 -19.29 -35.96 3.83
N ASN A 316 -18.38 -35.62 4.75
CA ASN A 316 -17.69 -36.57 5.62
C ASN A 316 -18.54 -37.00 6.82
N VAL A 317 -19.08 -38.23 6.78
CA VAL A 317 -19.92 -38.80 7.84
C VAL A 317 -19.16 -39.01 9.16
N GLU A 318 -17.82 -39.12 9.16
CA GLU A 318 -17.04 -39.21 10.41
C GLU A 318 -17.17 -37.95 11.27
N LEU A 319 -17.37 -36.77 10.65
CA LEU A 319 -17.62 -35.54 11.39
C LEU A 319 -18.94 -35.58 12.16
N TYR A 320 -19.91 -36.37 11.72
CA TYR A 320 -21.19 -36.49 12.42
C TYR A 320 -20.99 -37.17 13.77
N TYR A 321 -20.22 -38.24 13.83
CA TYR A 321 -19.92 -38.93 15.08
C TYR A 321 -19.07 -38.09 16.03
N LYS A 322 -18.11 -37.32 15.47
CA LYS A 322 -17.35 -36.34 16.26
C LYS A 322 -18.26 -35.24 16.82
N ALA A 323 -19.19 -34.71 16.01
CA ALA A 323 -20.16 -33.72 16.46
C ALA A 323 -21.09 -34.27 17.54
N ILE A 324 -21.56 -35.52 17.39
CA ILE A 324 -22.35 -36.22 18.40
C ILE A 324 -21.59 -36.35 19.71
N GLN A 325 -20.31 -36.76 19.67
CA GLN A 325 -19.45 -36.81 20.86
C GLN A 325 -19.33 -35.42 21.53
N PHE A 326 -19.15 -34.36 20.73
CA PHE A 326 -19.06 -33.00 21.22
C PHE A 326 -20.36 -32.54 21.91
N TYR A 327 -21.51 -32.73 21.27
CA TYR A 327 -22.81 -32.40 21.88
C TYR A 327 -23.10 -33.27 23.12
N LEU A 328 -22.75 -34.56 23.10
CA LEU A 328 -22.91 -35.42 24.27
C LEU A 328 -22.07 -34.96 25.46
N THR A 329 -20.86 -34.45 25.21
CA THR A 329 -19.94 -34.03 26.27
C THR A 329 -20.30 -32.64 26.83
N TYR A 330 -20.65 -31.69 25.95
CA TYR A 330 -20.79 -30.28 26.33
C TYR A 330 -22.25 -29.79 26.37
N LYS A 331 -23.16 -30.35 25.57
CA LYS A 331 -24.58 -29.91 25.49
C LYS A 331 -25.57 -31.07 25.33
N PRO A 332 -25.75 -31.92 26.35
CA PRO A 332 -26.60 -33.12 26.25
C PRO A 332 -28.06 -32.83 25.88
N LEU A 333 -28.62 -31.71 26.34
CA LEU A 333 -30.03 -31.36 26.12
C LEU A 333 -30.35 -31.06 24.64
N LEU A 334 -29.38 -30.52 23.88
CA LEU A 334 -29.56 -30.13 22.48
C LEU A 334 -29.21 -31.27 21.51
N LEU A 335 -28.76 -32.42 22.03
CA LEU A 335 -28.32 -33.55 21.22
C LEU A 335 -29.47 -34.15 20.41
N ASN A 336 -30.67 -34.24 20.98
CA ASN A 336 -31.82 -34.82 20.31
C ASN A 336 -32.19 -34.07 19.03
N ASP A 337 -32.19 -32.74 19.08
CA ASP A 337 -32.49 -31.90 17.91
C ASP A 337 -31.44 -32.06 16.81
N LEU A 338 -30.16 -32.18 17.19
CA LEU A 338 -29.08 -32.46 16.23
C LEU A 338 -29.29 -33.81 15.55
N LEU A 339 -29.63 -34.84 16.33
CA LEU A 339 -29.86 -36.19 15.80
C LEU A 339 -31.06 -36.26 14.85
N THR A 340 -32.10 -35.46 15.09
CA THR A 340 -33.25 -35.33 14.15
C THR A 340 -32.80 -34.83 12.78
N VAL A 341 -31.94 -33.81 12.75
CA VAL A 341 -31.41 -33.23 11.51
C VAL A 341 -30.47 -34.20 10.77
N LEU A 342 -29.69 -34.98 11.51
CA LEU A 342 -28.75 -35.97 10.95
C LEU A 342 -29.41 -37.28 10.51
N SER A 343 -30.66 -37.54 10.93
CA SER A 343 -31.35 -38.82 10.74
C SER A 343 -31.31 -39.38 9.30
N PRO A 344 -31.48 -38.60 8.21
CA PRO A 344 -31.52 -39.16 6.86
C PRO A 344 -30.20 -39.77 6.37
N ARG A 345 -29.05 -39.34 6.90
CA ARG A 345 -27.71 -39.75 6.43
C ARG A 345 -26.90 -40.52 7.47
N LEU A 346 -27.41 -40.65 8.70
CA LEU A 346 -26.71 -41.29 9.81
C LEU A 346 -26.92 -42.81 9.79
N ASP A 347 -25.86 -43.58 10.05
CA ASP A 347 -26.01 -45.02 10.34
C ASP A 347 -26.46 -45.20 11.78
N HIS A 348 -27.75 -45.48 11.93
CA HIS A 348 -28.41 -45.68 13.21
C HIS A 348 -27.77 -46.82 14.04
N THR A 349 -27.26 -47.86 13.38
CA THR A 349 -26.66 -49.02 14.07
C THR A 349 -25.37 -48.63 14.78
N ARG A 350 -24.53 -47.84 14.10
CA ARG A 350 -23.29 -47.30 14.67
C ARG A 350 -23.58 -46.28 15.77
N ALA A 351 -24.57 -45.41 15.58
CA ALA A 351 -24.97 -44.42 16.58
C ALA A 351 -25.49 -45.07 17.87
N VAL A 352 -26.38 -46.06 17.78
CA VAL A 352 -26.89 -46.79 18.95
C VAL A 352 -25.76 -47.49 19.70
N ASN A 353 -24.90 -48.24 19.00
CA ASN A 353 -23.75 -48.90 19.62
C ASN A 353 -22.80 -47.91 20.33
N PHE A 354 -22.66 -46.70 19.79
CA PHE A 354 -21.89 -45.64 20.42
C PHE A 354 -22.55 -45.16 21.73
N PHE A 355 -23.87 -44.94 21.76
CA PHE A 355 -24.58 -44.53 22.97
C PHE A 355 -24.66 -45.62 24.04
N ILE A 356 -24.79 -46.90 23.65
CA ILE A 356 -24.71 -48.04 24.56
C ILE A 356 -23.36 -48.05 25.26
N LYS A 357 -22.26 -47.94 24.49
CA LYS A 357 -20.90 -47.90 25.05
C LYS A 357 -20.65 -46.69 25.94
N ALA A 358 -21.26 -45.55 25.61
CA ALA A 358 -21.17 -44.34 26.41
C ALA A 358 -22.07 -44.36 27.66
N GLY A 359 -22.98 -45.33 27.80
CA GLY A 359 -23.89 -45.42 28.95
C GLY A 359 -24.96 -44.31 29.02
N HIS A 360 -25.20 -43.61 27.91
CA HIS A 360 -26.06 -42.42 27.86
C HIS A 360 -27.30 -42.61 26.97
N ILE A 361 -27.79 -43.85 26.86
CA ILE A 361 -28.83 -44.20 25.91
C ILE A 361 -30.21 -43.63 26.25
N ALA A 362 -30.50 -43.39 27.54
CA ALA A 362 -31.75 -42.76 27.98
C ALA A 362 -31.93 -41.33 27.43
N LEU A 363 -30.83 -40.59 27.21
CA LEU A 363 -30.87 -39.21 26.67
C LEU A 363 -31.40 -39.16 25.24
N VAL A 364 -31.22 -40.23 24.45
CA VAL A 364 -31.59 -40.28 23.03
C VAL A 364 -32.96 -40.94 22.78
N LYS A 365 -33.77 -41.14 23.83
CA LYS A 365 -35.10 -41.79 23.74
C LYS A 365 -36.02 -41.13 22.71
N THR A 366 -36.08 -39.79 22.67
CA THR A 366 -36.91 -39.05 21.70
C THR A 366 -36.42 -39.27 20.27
N TYR A 367 -35.10 -39.35 20.07
CA TYR A 367 -34.51 -39.69 18.79
C TYR A 367 -34.84 -41.13 18.36
N LEU A 368 -34.69 -42.12 19.25
CA LEU A 368 -35.00 -43.53 18.94
C LEU A 368 -36.46 -43.71 18.51
N ARG A 369 -37.41 -43.04 19.18
CA ARG A 369 -38.83 -43.03 18.78
C ARG A 369 -39.04 -42.44 17.38
N SER A 370 -38.36 -41.34 17.06
CA SER A 370 -38.48 -40.71 15.72
C SER A 370 -37.89 -41.57 14.61
N VAL A 371 -36.75 -42.24 14.87
CA VAL A 371 -36.12 -43.15 13.91
C VAL A 371 -36.95 -44.40 13.70
N GLN A 372 -37.58 -44.93 14.76
CA GLN A 372 -38.47 -46.10 14.64
C GLN A 372 -39.66 -45.81 13.73
N GLN A 373 -40.26 -44.62 13.83
CA GLN A 373 -41.39 -44.21 12.97
C GLN A 373 -40.97 -44.05 11.50
N ASN A 374 -39.75 -43.58 11.25
CA ASN A 374 -39.26 -43.28 9.90
C ASN A 374 -38.55 -44.46 9.21
N ASN A 375 -37.86 -45.31 9.97
CA ASN A 375 -36.94 -46.35 9.49
C ASN A 375 -37.28 -47.69 10.15
N ALA A 376 -38.49 -48.17 9.85
CA ALA A 376 -39.28 -49.18 10.56
C ALA A 376 -38.67 -50.59 10.76
N ASN A 377 -37.35 -50.81 10.63
CA ASN A 377 -36.76 -52.13 10.85
C ASN A 377 -35.26 -52.13 11.23
N ASN A 378 -34.77 -51.18 12.04
CA ASN A 378 -33.41 -51.30 12.59
C ASN A 378 -33.42 -52.08 13.91
N LYS A 379 -32.91 -53.32 13.87
CA LYS A 379 -32.83 -54.24 15.01
C LYS A 379 -32.15 -53.61 16.24
N SER A 380 -31.06 -52.89 16.04
CA SER A 380 -30.31 -52.27 17.15
C SER A 380 -31.10 -51.17 17.87
N VAL A 381 -31.91 -50.41 17.13
CA VAL A 381 -32.78 -49.35 17.69
C VAL A 381 -33.90 -49.99 18.51
N ASN A 382 -34.50 -51.06 18.00
CA ASN A 382 -35.59 -51.78 18.67
C ASN A 382 -35.12 -52.46 19.96
N GLU A 383 -34.00 -53.19 19.93
CA GLU A 383 -33.42 -53.84 21.11
C GLU A 383 -33.07 -52.80 22.18
N ALA A 384 -32.35 -51.74 21.82
CA ALA A 384 -31.98 -50.68 22.75
C ALA A 384 -33.19 -49.93 23.34
N LEU A 385 -34.24 -49.71 22.53
CA LEU A 385 -35.45 -49.04 23.01
C LEU A 385 -36.26 -49.94 23.94
N ASN A 386 -36.32 -51.25 23.66
CA ASN A 386 -37.00 -52.21 24.52
C ASN A 386 -36.29 -52.36 25.86
N ASP A 387 -34.96 -52.48 25.86
CA ASP A 387 -34.17 -52.55 27.09
C ASP A 387 -34.41 -51.31 27.96
N LEU A 388 -34.43 -50.12 27.36
CA LEU A 388 -34.78 -48.88 28.05
C LEU A 388 -36.21 -48.88 28.62
N LEU A 389 -37.20 -49.32 27.84
CA LEU A 389 -38.59 -49.35 28.29
C LEU A 389 -38.82 -50.38 29.41
N ILE A 390 -38.05 -51.48 29.41
CA ILE A 390 -38.04 -52.48 30.47
C ILE A 390 -37.43 -51.89 31.75
N GLU A 391 -36.31 -51.17 31.65
CA GLU A 391 -35.67 -50.50 32.79
C GLU A 391 -36.52 -49.38 33.40
N GLU A 392 -37.30 -48.67 32.58
CA GLU A 392 -38.19 -47.57 33.01
C GLU A 392 -39.58 -48.05 33.49
N GLU A 393 -39.85 -49.36 33.52
CA GLU A 393 -41.15 -49.97 33.88
C GLU A 393 -42.35 -49.42 33.07
N ASP A 394 -42.12 -48.90 31.86
CA ASP A 394 -43.15 -48.31 30.99
C ASP A 394 -43.83 -49.41 30.13
N TYR A 395 -44.65 -50.22 30.79
CA TYR A 395 -45.34 -51.37 30.18
C TYR A 395 -46.31 -50.99 29.07
N GLN A 396 -46.83 -49.76 29.03
CA GLN A 396 -47.77 -49.32 27.98
C GLN A 396 -47.09 -49.14 26.62
N ALA A 397 -45.87 -48.60 26.60
CA ALA A 397 -45.08 -48.44 25.38
C ALA A 397 -44.51 -49.78 24.88
N SER A 398 -44.11 -50.67 25.80
CA SER A 398 -43.63 -52.03 25.49
C SER A 398 -44.74 -52.93 24.89
N PHE A 399 -45.99 -52.79 25.35
CA PHE A 399 -47.10 -53.57 24.79
C PHE A 399 -47.48 -53.17 23.36
N MET A 400 -47.43 -51.87 23.03
CA MET A 400 -47.60 -51.38 21.65
C MET A 400 -46.51 -51.93 20.72
N PHE A 401 -45.29 -52.09 21.23
CA PHE A 401 -44.15 -52.66 20.51
C PHE A 401 -44.38 -54.14 20.15
N TYR A 402 -44.76 -54.97 21.12
CA TYR A 402 -44.99 -56.41 20.90
C TYR A 402 -46.14 -56.66 19.91
N ILE A 403 -47.19 -55.84 19.93
CA ILE A 403 -48.30 -55.97 18.98
C ILE A 403 -47.85 -55.58 17.56
N TYR A 404 -47.03 -54.54 17.39
CA TYR A 404 -46.54 -54.12 16.08
C TYR A 404 -45.55 -55.12 15.44
N GLU A 405 -44.73 -55.79 16.25
CA GLU A 405 -43.78 -56.82 15.77
C GLU A 405 -44.48 -58.16 15.46
N VAL A 406 -45.57 -58.48 16.16
CA VAL A 406 -46.33 -59.74 15.95
C VAL A 406 -47.33 -59.64 14.80
N TYR A 407 -47.78 -58.44 14.42
CA TYR A 407 -48.74 -58.21 13.33
C TYR A 407 -48.12 -57.84 11.97
N ARG A 408 -46.80 -57.94 11.82
CA ARG A 408 -46.08 -57.73 10.55
C ARG A 408 -45.21 -58.95 10.24
#